data_AF-A0A7E6F0H4-F1
#
_entry.id   AF-A0A7E6F0H4-F1
#
_cell.length_a   1.000
_cell.length_b   1.000
_cell.length_c   1.000
_cell.angle_alpha   90.00
_cell.angle_beta   90.00
_cell.angle_gamma   90.00
#
_symmetry.space_group_name_H-M   'P 1'
#
loop_
_entity.id
_entity.type
_entity.pdbx_description
1 polymer ?
#
loop_
_entity_poly.entity_id
_entity_poly.type
_entity_poly.pdbx_seq_one_letter_code
_entity_poly.pdbx_strand_id
1 'polypeptide(L)'
;MKFSFMIVLLTFLSSSCFAQQNTVTVFEEQSTVENATERSCPFLPNPHNVYSYIEMTVNRNFTRNCAPGTIYSKDHCLCITDTNATRRHEDQLRCNPSLLLNFEADLLDKSNNNLPLYSVKVMLSNNGTALFSPNSRMTIWRFSDVAFRQGLYITLSILSTAQTSDRQIIFANDGSSNLDGPSISAAIEGEKYVFQVVTNLGQENITLDKEPGFNNLTLMYNSRELRVSCNDVTVSRKLTGIIRKRLTALTIGGFNGKSFTGELGEFQLFTCIPENAQ
;
A
#
# COMPACT_ATOMS: atom_id res chain seq x y z
N MET A 1 -52.48 -55.75 5.63
CA MET A 1 -51.52 -56.00 4.53
C MET A 1 -50.33 -55.06 4.70
N LYS A 2 -49.13 -55.65 4.72
CA LYS A 2 -47.78 -55.05 4.70
C LYS A 2 -47.39 -54.08 5.83
N PHE A 3 -46.92 -54.68 6.93
CA PHE A 3 -45.96 -54.10 7.88
C PHE A 3 -44.56 -54.15 7.27
N SER A 4 -43.79 -53.07 7.36
CA SER A 4 -42.37 -53.04 6.98
C SER A 4 -41.53 -53.12 8.25
N PHE A 5 -40.73 -54.18 8.36
CA PHE A 5 -39.76 -54.43 9.42
C PHE A 5 -38.52 -53.56 9.21
N MET A 6 -38.10 -52.83 10.24
CA MET A 6 -36.81 -52.15 10.30
C MET A 6 -35.86 -53.01 11.14
N ILE A 7 -34.86 -53.60 10.50
CA ILE A 7 -33.82 -54.43 11.13
C ILE A 7 -32.76 -53.49 11.71
N VAL A 8 -32.52 -53.65 13.01
CA VAL A 8 -31.42 -53.02 13.76
C VAL A 8 -30.17 -53.87 13.55
N LEU A 9 -29.10 -53.28 13.00
CA LEU A 9 -27.78 -53.88 12.96
C LEU A 9 -26.88 -53.12 13.96
N LEU A 10 -26.58 -53.75 15.10
CA LEU A 10 -25.51 -53.33 16.00
C LEU A 10 -24.17 -53.78 15.41
N THR A 11 -23.26 -52.84 15.16
CA THR A 11 -21.84 -53.15 14.97
C THR A 11 -21.03 -52.49 16.09
N PHE A 12 -20.47 -53.34 16.95
CA PHE A 12 -19.38 -53.00 17.85
C PHE A 12 -18.10 -52.91 17.01
N LEU A 13 -17.45 -51.74 17.02
CA LEU A 13 -16.05 -51.61 16.62
C LEU A 13 -15.28 -50.95 17.76
N SER A 14 -14.58 -51.81 18.51
CA SER A 14 -13.47 -51.46 19.38
C SER A 14 -12.35 -50.87 18.53
N SER A 15 -11.92 -49.64 18.82
CA SER A 15 -10.65 -49.11 18.32
C SER A 15 -9.75 -48.78 19.51
N SER A 16 -8.69 -49.56 19.55
CA SER A 16 -7.59 -49.55 20.50
C SER A 16 -6.83 -48.22 20.45
N CYS A 17 -6.59 -47.65 21.64
CA CYS A 17 -5.55 -46.65 21.83
C CYS A 17 -4.19 -47.25 21.47
N PHE A 18 -3.55 -46.74 20.41
CA PHE A 18 -2.11 -46.88 20.22
C PHE A 18 -1.47 -45.51 20.46
N ALA A 19 -0.79 -45.40 21.60
CA ALA A 19 0.14 -44.32 21.88
C ALA A 19 1.38 -44.53 20.99
N GLN A 20 1.56 -43.68 19.98
CA GLN A 20 2.84 -43.59 19.27
C GLN A 20 3.83 -42.83 20.16
N GLN A 21 4.81 -43.56 20.68
CA GLN A 21 6.04 -43.00 21.22
C GLN A 21 6.83 -42.38 20.06
N ASN A 22 6.96 -41.06 20.05
CA ASN A 22 7.90 -40.36 19.19
C ASN A 22 9.32 -40.63 19.71
N THR A 23 10.01 -41.57 19.07
CA THR A 23 11.46 -41.69 19.13
C THR A 23 12.10 -40.43 18.54
N VAL A 24 12.74 -39.63 19.38
CA VAL A 24 13.63 -38.55 18.96
C VAL A 24 14.89 -39.19 18.38
N THR A 25 14.92 -39.34 17.05
CA THR A 25 16.18 -39.56 16.33
C THR A 25 16.97 -38.26 16.37
N VAL A 26 17.99 -38.24 17.23
CA VAL A 26 19.08 -37.27 17.20
C VAL A 26 19.78 -37.45 15.85
N PHE A 27 19.56 -36.53 14.92
CA PHE A 27 20.42 -36.41 13.73
C PHE A 27 21.72 -35.76 14.19
N GLU A 28 22.74 -36.60 14.34
CA GLU A 28 24.14 -36.18 14.40
C GLU A 28 24.52 -35.70 13.00
N GLU A 29 24.39 -34.39 12.77
CA GLU A 29 24.81 -33.76 11.52
C GLU A 29 26.34 -33.70 11.52
N GLN A 30 26.95 -34.71 10.89
CA GLN A 30 28.35 -34.72 10.55
C GLN A 30 28.66 -33.50 9.67
N SER A 31 29.38 -32.55 10.28
CA SER A 31 30.07 -31.45 9.63
C SER A 31 31.01 -31.97 8.54
N THR A 32 30.53 -31.99 7.30
CA THR A 32 31.40 -31.86 6.12
C THR A 32 31.49 -30.40 5.77
N VAL A 33 32.71 -29.85 5.91
CA VAL A 33 33.11 -28.52 5.46
C VAL A 33 32.90 -28.43 3.95
N GLU A 34 31.70 -28.00 3.55
CA GLU A 34 31.41 -27.58 2.18
C GLU A 34 31.57 -26.06 2.13
N ASN A 35 32.47 -25.62 1.25
CA ASN A 35 32.79 -24.22 0.97
C ASN A 35 31.53 -23.34 0.97
N ALA A 36 31.47 -22.41 1.94
CA ALA A 36 30.53 -21.31 1.93
C ALA A 36 30.72 -20.51 0.63
N THR A 37 29.89 -20.81 -0.36
CA THR A 37 29.66 -19.90 -1.48
C THR A 37 29.18 -18.60 -0.86
N GLU A 38 30.01 -17.57 -0.99
CA GLU A 38 29.75 -16.20 -0.59
C GLU A 38 28.31 -15.86 -1.02
N ARG A 39 27.38 -15.71 -0.06
CA ARG A 39 25.98 -15.39 -0.35
C ARG A 39 25.93 -14.02 -1.00
N SER A 40 26.03 -13.99 -2.33
CA SER A 40 25.93 -12.77 -3.10
C SER A 40 24.53 -12.20 -2.92
N CYS A 41 24.44 -11.01 -2.33
CA CYS A 41 23.16 -10.35 -2.16
C CYS A 41 22.51 -10.11 -3.53
N PRO A 42 21.18 -10.29 -3.66
CA PRO A 42 20.47 -9.97 -4.90
C PRO A 42 20.52 -8.47 -5.24
N PHE A 43 20.83 -7.62 -4.26
CA PHE A 43 20.94 -6.17 -4.42
C PHE A 43 22.32 -5.67 -4.02
N LEU A 44 22.79 -4.63 -4.71
CA LEU A 44 24.05 -3.98 -4.41
C LEU A 44 23.81 -2.75 -3.51
N PRO A 45 24.73 -2.43 -2.57
CA PRO A 45 24.66 -1.17 -1.87
C PRO A 45 24.79 0.00 -2.86
N ASN A 46 24.00 1.06 -2.69
CA ASN A 46 24.21 2.27 -3.47
C ASN A 46 25.43 3.02 -2.92
N PRO A 47 26.50 3.23 -3.70
CA PRO A 47 27.74 3.86 -3.23
C PRO A 47 27.57 5.33 -2.82
N HIS A 48 26.48 5.98 -3.26
CA HIS A 48 26.24 7.40 -3.01
C HIS A 48 25.19 7.63 -1.91
N ASN A 49 24.42 6.61 -1.52
CA ASN A 49 23.33 6.78 -0.56
C ASN A 49 23.02 5.47 0.18
N VAL A 50 23.48 5.35 1.42
CA VAL A 50 23.26 4.19 2.31
C VAL A 50 21.80 3.88 2.61
N TYR A 51 20.89 4.84 2.39
CA TYR A 51 19.44 4.68 2.53
C TYR A 51 18.80 4.10 1.25
N SER A 52 19.60 3.61 0.31
CA SER A 52 19.12 3.02 -0.93
C SER A 52 20.01 1.86 -1.37
N TYR A 53 19.47 1.01 -2.23
CA TYR A 53 20.15 -0.13 -2.83
C TYR A 53 19.91 -0.16 -4.34
N ILE A 54 20.76 -0.88 -5.05
CA ILE A 54 20.66 -1.08 -6.49
C ILE A 54 20.10 -2.47 -6.74
N GLU A 55 18.92 -2.51 -7.35
CA GLU A 55 18.31 -3.71 -7.87
C GLU A 55 18.76 -3.91 -9.32
N MET A 56 19.50 -4.98 -9.57
CA MET A 56 19.95 -5.34 -10.92
C MET A 56 18.89 -6.22 -11.59
N THR A 57 18.36 -5.74 -12.70
CA THR A 57 17.51 -6.55 -13.60
C THR A 57 18.25 -6.80 -14.91
N VAL A 58 17.78 -7.76 -15.71
CA VAL A 58 18.39 -8.14 -17.00
C VAL A 58 18.66 -6.94 -17.92
N ASN A 59 17.84 -5.89 -17.81
CA ASN A 59 17.85 -4.77 -18.75
C ASN A 59 18.33 -3.43 -18.15
N ARG A 60 18.38 -3.30 -16.82
CA ARG A 60 18.68 -2.02 -16.15
C ARG A 60 18.92 -2.18 -14.64
N ASN A 61 19.67 -1.24 -14.10
CA ASN A 61 19.85 -1.06 -12.66
C ASN A 61 18.82 -0.05 -12.15
N PHE A 62 18.12 -0.40 -11.08
CA PHE A 62 17.18 0.50 -10.41
C PHE A 62 17.73 0.87 -9.04
N THR A 63 17.85 2.16 -8.76
CA THR A 63 18.04 2.62 -7.38
C THR A 63 16.71 2.53 -6.65
N ARG A 64 16.68 1.85 -5.51
CA ARG A 64 15.52 1.66 -4.64
C ARG A 64 15.83 2.26 -3.27
N ASN A 65 14.97 3.14 -2.78
CA ASN A 65 15.08 3.67 -1.43
C ASN A 65 14.62 2.63 -0.41
N CYS A 66 15.40 2.44 0.65
CA CYS A 66 14.98 1.74 1.85
C CYS A 66 13.77 2.43 2.49
N ALA A 67 13.05 1.71 3.34
CA ALA A 67 11.98 2.31 4.14
C ALA A 67 12.53 3.48 4.99
N PRO A 68 11.73 4.53 5.25
CA PRO A 68 12.15 5.61 6.15
C PRO A 68 12.68 5.05 7.49
N GLY A 69 13.84 5.53 7.93
CA GLY A 69 14.52 5.06 9.15
C GLY A 69 15.33 3.77 8.99
N THR A 70 15.54 3.29 7.75
CA THR A 70 16.33 2.07 7.48
C THR A 70 17.43 2.32 6.44
N ILE A 71 18.56 1.63 6.58
CA ILE A 71 19.69 1.63 5.65
C ILE A 71 19.88 0.25 5.04
N TYR A 72 20.38 0.19 3.81
CA TYR A 72 20.68 -1.10 3.20
C TYR A 72 21.93 -1.69 3.83
N SER A 73 21.80 -2.88 4.45
CA SER A 73 22.93 -3.64 4.95
C SER A 73 23.31 -4.72 3.95
N LYS A 74 24.58 -4.69 3.52
CA LYS A 74 25.17 -5.76 2.71
C LYS A 74 25.27 -7.07 3.49
N ASP A 75 25.51 -7.01 4.80
CA ASP A 75 25.65 -8.21 5.63
C ASP A 75 24.33 -8.97 5.78
N HIS A 76 23.21 -8.24 5.82
CA HIS A 76 21.87 -8.82 5.91
C HIS A 76 21.15 -8.92 4.55
N CYS A 77 21.73 -8.40 3.47
CA CYS A 77 21.14 -8.27 2.14
C CYS A 77 19.74 -7.61 2.13
N LEU A 78 19.46 -6.71 3.08
CA LEU A 78 18.16 -6.07 3.25
C LEU A 78 18.28 -4.72 3.97
N CYS A 79 17.20 -3.93 3.93
CA CYS A 79 17.12 -2.67 4.67
C CYS A 79 16.91 -2.94 6.16
N ILE A 80 17.89 -2.58 7.00
CA ILE A 80 17.85 -2.71 8.46
C ILE A 80 17.65 -1.34 9.12
N THR A 81 17.18 -1.32 10.35
CA THR A 81 17.05 -0.07 11.13
C THR A 81 18.42 0.60 11.29
N ASP A 82 18.49 1.88 10.97
CA ASP A 82 19.71 2.68 11.16
C ASP A 82 19.88 3.00 12.65
N THR A 83 20.76 2.27 13.33
CA THR A 83 21.06 2.45 14.75
C THR A 83 21.87 3.73 15.04
N ASN A 84 22.43 4.36 14.00
CA ASN A 84 23.28 5.55 14.09
C ASN A 84 22.61 6.79 13.44
N ALA A 85 21.28 6.79 13.29
CA ALA A 85 20.48 7.83 12.63
C ALA A 85 20.44 9.19 13.37
N THR A 86 21.57 9.68 13.89
CA THR A 86 21.71 11.02 14.47
C THR A 86 22.00 12.10 13.42
N ARG A 87 22.42 11.74 12.20
CA ARG A 87 22.93 12.70 11.19
C ARG A 87 21.93 13.14 10.11
N ARG A 88 20.69 12.67 10.11
CA ARG A 88 19.63 13.16 9.22
C ARG A 88 18.36 13.61 9.93
N HIS A 89 18.43 13.92 11.22
CA HIS A 89 17.31 14.57 11.89
C HIS A 89 16.94 15.92 11.22
N GLU A 90 17.88 16.60 10.54
CA GLU A 90 17.63 17.88 9.82
C GLU A 90 17.05 17.74 8.40
N ASP A 91 17.42 16.72 7.61
CA ASP A 91 16.75 16.45 6.33
C ASP A 91 15.44 15.65 6.51
N GLN A 92 15.30 14.92 7.62
CA GLN A 92 14.03 14.33 8.08
C GLN A 92 13.13 15.33 8.81
N LEU A 93 13.62 16.54 9.12
CA LEU A 93 12.80 17.60 9.72
C LEU A 93 11.79 18.14 8.72
N ARG A 94 12.09 18.12 7.41
CA ARG A 94 11.15 18.56 6.36
C ARG A 94 10.40 17.37 5.77
N CYS A 95 9.09 17.32 6.04
CA CYS A 95 8.21 16.32 5.47
C CYS A 95 7.99 16.58 3.96
N ASN A 96 8.80 15.94 3.13
CA ASN A 96 8.72 16.01 1.67
C ASN A 96 7.78 14.94 1.09
N PRO A 97 7.21 15.17 -0.12
CA PRO A 97 6.39 14.15 -0.78
C PRO A 97 7.18 12.86 -0.96
N SER A 98 6.55 11.74 -0.63
CA SER A 98 7.04 10.39 -0.97
C SER A 98 6.68 9.97 -2.39
N LEU A 99 5.66 10.62 -2.98
CA LEU A 99 5.26 10.53 -4.38
C LEU A 99 4.70 11.89 -4.78
N LEU A 100 5.09 12.39 -5.96
CA LEU A 100 4.56 13.62 -6.54
C LEU A 100 4.30 13.38 -8.03
N LEU A 101 3.04 13.49 -8.44
CA LEU A 101 2.61 13.39 -9.83
C LEU A 101 1.91 14.69 -10.20
N ASN A 102 2.55 15.53 -11.02
CA ASN A 102 1.99 16.81 -11.45
C ASN A 102 1.38 16.77 -12.86
N PHE A 103 1.62 15.72 -13.64
CA PHE A 103 1.05 15.46 -14.96
C PHE A 103 1.25 16.56 -16.02
N GLU A 104 2.18 17.49 -15.82
CA GLU A 104 2.43 18.60 -16.77
C GLU A 104 3.08 18.12 -18.07
N ALA A 105 3.99 17.14 -17.98
CA ALA A 105 4.79 16.68 -19.12
C ALA A 105 4.83 15.16 -19.29
N ASP A 106 4.69 14.40 -18.19
CA ASP A 106 4.79 12.94 -18.18
C ASP A 106 4.00 12.34 -17.00
N LEU A 107 3.94 11.02 -16.93
CA LEU A 107 3.32 10.26 -15.84
C LEU A 107 4.35 9.79 -14.80
N LEU A 108 5.50 10.47 -14.69
CA LEU A 108 6.62 10.07 -13.84
C LEU A 108 6.59 10.78 -12.49
N ASP A 109 7.15 10.12 -11.47
CA ASP A 109 7.32 10.69 -10.14
C ASP A 109 8.32 11.87 -10.13
N LYS A 110 7.93 12.97 -9.51
CA LYS A 110 8.70 14.21 -9.35
C LYS A 110 9.16 14.45 -7.90
N SER A 111 8.94 13.50 -6.98
CA SER A 111 9.27 13.65 -5.56
C SER A 111 10.76 13.47 -5.22
N ASN A 112 11.65 13.45 -6.22
CA ASN A 112 13.06 13.08 -6.11
C ASN A 112 13.32 11.65 -5.60
N ASN A 113 12.27 10.82 -5.44
CA ASN A 113 12.40 9.42 -5.07
C ASN A 113 12.53 8.49 -6.29
N ASN A 114 12.31 9.03 -7.49
CA ASN A 114 12.41 8.34 -8.79
C ASN A 114 11.62 7.02 -8.78
N LEU A 115 10.40 7.05 -8.23
CA LEU A 115 9.60 5.84 -8.09
C LEU A 115 9.20 5.29 -9.47
N PRO A 116 9.39 3.98 -9.74
CA PRO A 116 8.84 3.39 -10.94
C PRO A 116 7.33 3.24 -10.80
N LEU A 117 6.62 3.75 -11.80
CA LEU A 117 5.17 3.63 -11.91
C LEU A 117 4.83 2.75 -13.10
N TYR A 118 3.75 1.98 -12.96
CA TYR A 118 3.15 1.25 -14.07
C TYR A 118 1.78 1.84 -14.35
N SER A 119 1.56 2.36 -15.56
CA SER A 119 0.29 2.95 -16.00
C SER A 119 -0.36 2.11 -17.10
N VAL A 120 -1.67 1.93 -17.00
CA VAL A 120 -2.51 1.29 -18.03
C VAL A 120 -3.57 2.29 -18.44
N LYS A 121 -3.63 2.63 -19.74
CA LYS A 121 -4.66 3.52 -20.33
C LYS A 121 -4.81 4.88 -19.63
N VAL A 122 -3.78 5.37 -18.96
CA VAL A 122 -3.75 6.74 -18.44
C VAL A 122 -3.11 7.63 -19.50
N MET A 123 -3.77 8.72 -19.86
CA MET A 123 -3.28 9.67 -20.85
C MET A 123 -3.05 11.02 -20.21
N LEU A 124 -2.16 11.84 -20.76
CA LEU A 124 -2.03 13.24 -20.39
C LEU A 124 -3.06 14.05 -21.15
N SER A 125 -3.69 15.01 -20.47
CA SER A 125 -4.48 16.06 -21.11
C SER A 125 -3.55 17.19 -21.59
N ASN A 126 -4.07 18.04 -22.47
CA ASN A 126 -3.36 19.25 -22.91
C ASN A 126 -3.24 20.31 -21.80
N ASN A 127 -3.95 20.13 -20.68
CA ASN A 127 -4.02 21.11 -19.59
C ASN A 127 -3.17 20.68 -18.37
N GLY A 128 -2.30 19.67 -18.52
CA GLY A 128 -1.45 19.20 -17.43
C GLY A 128 -2.19 18.34 -16.39
N THR A 129 -3.17 17.54 -16.83
CA THR A 129 -3.90 16.58 -15.98
C THR A 129 -3.75 15.16 -16.53
N ALA A 130 -3.95 14.15 -15.68
CA ALA A 130 -4.07 12.76 -16.09
C ALA A 130 -5.53 12.38 -16.33
N LEU A 131 -5.82 11.88 -17.53
CA LEU A 131 -7.11 11.37 -17.96
C LEU A 131 -7.23 9.89 -17.64
N PHE A 132 -8.25 9.55 -16.86
CA PHE A 132 -8.64 8.18 -16.51
C PHE A 132 -9.92 7.81 -17.25
N SER A 133 -9.86 6.71 -17.98
CA SER A 133 -10.98 6.07 -18.68
C SER A 133 -11.35 4.75 -17.97
N PRO A 134 -12.44 4.07 -18.37
CA PRO A 134 -12.75 2.76 -17.82
C PRO A 134 -11.57 1.78 -17.96
N ASN A 135 -11.18 1.15 -16.85
CA ASN A 135 -10.01 0.27 -16.70
C ASN A 135 -8.64 0.96 -16.76
N SER A 136 -8.59 2.29 -16.70
CA SER A 136 -7.35 3.02 -16.50
C SER A 136 -6.86 2.87 -15.07
N ARG A 137 -5.54 2.71 -14.89
CA ARG A 137 -4.94 2.67 -13.56
C ARG A 137 -3.46 3.02 -13.58
N MET A 138 -2.97 3.55 -12.48
CA MET A 138 -1.55 3.61 -12.15
C MET A 138 -1.27 2.70 -10.95
N THR A 139 -0.11 2.05 -10.93
CA THR A 139 0.31 1.13 -9.87
C THR A 139 1.68 1.55 -9.36
N ILE A 140 1.78 1.75 -8.05
CA ILE A 140 2.98 2.21 -7.36
C ILE A 140 3.39 1.18 -6.30
N TRP A 141 4.25 0.25 -6.71
CA TRP A 141 4.72 -0.87 -5.90
C TRP A 141 5.53 -0.45 -4.66
N ARG A 142 6.08 0.78 -4.65
CA ARG A 142 6.83 1.31 -3.50
C ARG A 142 6.03 1.27 -2.19
N PHE A 143 4.71 1.36 -2.30
CA PHE A 143 3.77 1.40 -1.17
C PHE A 143 3.19 0.04 -0.77
N SER A 144 3.69 -1.05 -1.37
CA SER A 144 3.48 -2.42 -0.88
C SER A 144 4.18 -2.64 0.47
N ASP A 145 3.49 -3.28 1.41
CA ASP A 145 3.92 -3.59 2.78
C ASP A 145 4.46 -2.40 3.60
N VAL A 146 4.13 -1.18 3.21
CA VAL A 146 4.60 0.03 3.89
C VAL A 146 3.83 0.26 5.19
N ALA A 147 4.58 0.59 6.25
CA ALA A 147 4.01 1.06 7.51
C ALA A 147 4.01 2.60 7.54
N PHE A 148 2.82 3.21 7.43
CA PHE A 148 2.61 4.67 7.52
C PHE A 148 2.65 5.17 8.98
N ARG A 149 3.75 4.89 9.70
CA ARG A 149 3.84 5.07 11.17
C ARG A 149 3.85 6.54 11.60
N GLN A 150 4.52 7.40 10.86
CA GLN A 150 4.74 8.82 11.21
C GLN A 150 3.57 9.70 10.77
N GLY A 151 2.65 9.14 9.99
CA GLY A 151 1.50 9.82 9.44
C GLY A 151 1.29 9.42 7.98
N LEU A 152 0.12 9.76 7.47
CA LEU A 152 -0.22 9.67 6.07
C LEU A 152 -0.87 10.99 5.69
N TYR A 153 -0.36 11.63 4.64
CA TYR A 153 -1.01 12.79 4.04
C TYR A 153 -1.09 12.57 2.54
N ILE A 154 -2.30 12.64 1.98
CA ILE A 154 -2.54 12.55 0.55
C ILE A 154 -3.31 13.80 0.15
N THR A 155 -2.86 14.50 -0.87
CA THR A 155 -3.59 15.61 -1.50
C THR A 155 -3.71 15.33 -2.99
N LEU A 156 -4.86 15.65 -3.56
CA LEU A 156 -5.06 15.59 -4.99
C LEU A 156 -6.13 16.56 -5.49
N SER A 157 -6.02 16.96 -6.77
CA SER A 157 -7.10 17.65 -7.47
C SER A 157 -7.82 16.69 -8.43
N ILE A 158 -9.15 16.68 -8.44
CA ILE A 158 -9.96 15.72 -9.19
C ILE A 158 -11.16 16.35 -9.86
N LEU A 159 -11.41 15.97 -11.11
CA LEU A 159 -12.64 16.22 -11.84
C LEU A 159 -13.28 14.87 -12.20
N SER A 160 -14.40 14.53 -11.55
CA SER A 160 -15.16 13.34 -11.92
C SER A 160 -16.09 13.64 -13.09
N THR A 161 -16.01 12.85 -14.16
CA THR A 161 -16.87 13.00 -15.34
C THR A 161 -17.95 11.92 -15.42
N ALA A 162 -17.88 10.91 -14.55
CA ALA A 162 -18.84 9.83 -14.53
C ALA A 162 -20.13 10.23 -13.81
N GLN A 163 -21.26 10.06 -14.49
CA GLN A 163 -22.60 10.19 -13.91
C GLN A 163 -23.16 8.82 -13.46
N THR A 164 -22.28 7.92 -13.00
CA THR A 164 -22.68 6.56 -12.61
C THR A 164 -22.95 6.50 -11.12
N SER A 165 -24.00 5.78 -10.71
CA SER A 165 -24.20 5.40 -9.30
C SER A 165 -23.17 4.39 -8.80
N ASP A 166 -22.46 3.74 -9.73
CA ASP A 166 -21.46 2.72 -9.39
C ASP A 166 -20.27 3.33 -8.66
N ARG A 167 -19.81 2.62 -7.62
CA ARG A 167 -18.63 3.02 -6.84
C ARG A 167 -17.38 3.00 -7.72
N GLN A 168 -16.66 4.11 -7.75
CA GLN A 168 -15.40 4.25 -8.48
C GLN A 168 -14.23 4.45 -7.53
N ILE A 169 -13.13 3.71 -7.68
CA ILE A 169 -11.96 3.85 -6.82
C ILE A 169 -11.03 4.92 -7.37
N ILE A 170 -10.79 5.98 -6.60
CA ILE A 170 -9.82 7.03 -6.92
C ILE A 170 -8.41 6.51 -6.61
N PHE A 171 -8.22 6.03 -5.38
CA PHE A 171 -7.00 5.32 -5.00
C PHE A 171 -7.29 4.28 -3.92
N ALA A 172 -6.48 3.22 -3.90
CA ALA A 172 -6.55 2.19 -2.88
C ALA A 172 -5.23 1.41 -2.79
N ASN A 173 -4.84 1.00 -1.59
CA ASN A 173 -3.77 0.00 -1.38
C ASN A 173 -4.35 -1.41 -1.20
N ASP A 174 -5.37 -1.76 -1.98
CA ASP A 174 -6.05 -3.05 -1.84
C ASP A 174 -5.30 -4.17 -2.57
N GLY A 175 -5.38 -5.36 -2.00
CA GLY A 175 -4.68 -6.53 -2.46
C GLY A 175 -5.59 -7.65 -2.90
N SER A 176 -5.13 -8.40 -3.89
CA SER A 176 -5.85 -9.55 -4.44
C SER A 176 -6.42 -10.45 -3.35
N SER A 177 -7.65 -10.91 -3.58
CA SER A 177 -8.52 -11.77 -2.76
C SER A 177 -9.40 -11.04 -1.72
N ASN A 178 -10.70 -11.21 -1.93
CA ASN A 178 -11.86 -10.47 -1.40
C ASN A 178 -12.07 -10.43 0.13
N LEU A 179 -11.07 -10.70 0.97
CA LEU A 179 -11.31 -10.93 2.40
C LEU A 179 -10.94 -9.77 3.32
N ASP A 180 -9.91 -8.97 3.00
CA ASP A 180 -9.40 -7.95 3.93
C ASP A 180 -9.60 -6.50 3.50
N GLY A 181 -9.84 -6.24 2.21
CA GLY A 181 -10.06 -4.91 1.64
C GLY A 181 -8.88 -3.92 1.83
N PRO A 182 -8.99 -2.69 1.30
CA PRO A 182 -7.95 -1.67 1.44
C PRO A 182 -7.78 -1.22 2.89
N SER A 183 -6.55 -0.90 3.27
CA SER A 183 -6.31 -0.16 4.53
C SER A 183 -6.41 1.34 4.35
N ILE A 184 -6.27 1.83 3.12
CA ILE A 184 -6.37 3.22 2.73
C ILE A 184 -7.11 3.23 1.41
N SER A 185 -8.22 3.96 1.32
CA SER A 185 -8.87 4.20 0.04
C SER A 185 -9.63 5.51 -0.01
N ALA A 186 -9.79 6.03 -1.24
CA ALA A 186 -10.78 7.03 -1.59
C ALA A 186 -11.57 6.56 -2.80
N ALA A 187 -12.87 6.82 -2.78
CA ALA A 187 -13.81 6.41 -3.82
C ALA A 187 -14.86 7.49 -4.07
N ILE A 188 -15.53 7.39 -5.21
CA ILE A 188 -16.72 8.16 -5.55
C ILE A 188 -17.92 7.22 -5.46
N GLU A 189 -18.97 7.63 -4.74
CA GLU A 189 -20.25 6.93 -4.64
C GLU A 189 -21.37 7.95 -4.90
N GLY A 190 -21.84 8.02 -6.16
CA GLY A 190 -22.77 9.05 -6.60
C GLY A 190 -22.18 10.47 -6.48
N GLU A 191 -22.83 11.34 -5.73
CA GLU A 191 -22.41 12.72 -5.50
C GLU A 191 -21.51 12.88 -4.27
N LYS A 192 -20.82 11.82 -3.85
CA LYS A 192 -20.02 11.81 -2.63
C LYS A 192 -18.64 11.22 -2.83
N TYR A 193 -17.67 11.80 -2.13
CA TYR A 193 -16.37 11.20 -1.89
C TYR A 193 -16.40 10.39 -0.60
N VAL A 194 -15.91 9.15 -0.66
CA VAL A 194 -15.84 8.23 0.47
C VAL A 194 -14.38 7.88 0.74
N PHE A 195 -13.89 8.24 1.92
CA PHE A 195 -12.54 7.95 2.39
C PHE A 195 -12.59 6.89 3.47
N GLN A 196 -11.62 5.97 3.46
CA GLN A 196 -11.49 4.92 4.46
C GLN A 196 -10.04 4.77 4.90
N VAL A 197 -9.84 4.65 6.21
CA VAL A 197 -8.57 4.19 6.79
C VAL A 197 -8.83 3.08 7.81
N VAL A 198 -8.07 1.98 7.69
CA VAL A 198 -8.12 0.81 8.59
C VAL A 198 -6.79 0.68 9.31
N THR A 199 -6.87 0.60 10.63
CA THR A 199 -5.73 0.42 11.53
C THR A 199 -5.81 -0.94 12.24
N ASN A 200 -4.78 -1.29 13.00
CA ASN A 200 -4.82 -2.45 13.89
C ASN A 200 -5.81 -2.30 15.06
N LEU A 201 -6.27 -1.09 15.39
CA LEU A 201 -7.17 -0.83 16.53
C LEU A 201 -8.61 -0.46 16.12
N GLY A 202 -8.85 -0.14 14.85
CA GLY A 202 -10.18 0.25 14.37
C GLY A 202 -10.17 0.69 12.91
N GLN A 203 -11.32 1.13 12.41
CA GLN A 203 -11.45 1.77 11.10
C GLN A 203 -12.31 3.02 11.20
N GLU A 204 -12.09 3.97 10.31
CA GLU A 204 -13.01 5.09 10.10
C GLU A 204 -13.30 5.26 8.61
N ASN A 205 -14.55 5.65 8.34
CA ASN A 205 -15.03 6.04 7.02
C ASN A 205 -15.59 7.46 7.12
N ILE A 206 -15.13 8.35 6.25
CA ILE A 206 -15.65 9.72 6.16
C ILE A 206 -16.18 9.98 4.76
N THR A 207 -17.33 10.63 4.70
CA THR A 207 -17.99 10.99 3.45
C THR A 207 -18.12 12.49 3.35
N LEU A 208 -17.80 13.04 2.18
CA LEU A 208 -17.95 14.45 1.83
C LEU A 208 -18.76 14.57 0.53
N ASP A 209 -19.54 15.63 0.40
CA ASP A 209 -20.26 15.90 -0.84
C ASP A 209 -19.29 16.42 -1.92
N LYS A 210 -19.55 16.03 -3.16
CA LYS A 210 -18.81 16.48 -4.35
C LYS A 210 -19.35 17.83 -4.79
N GLU A 211 -18.46 18.74 -5.14
CA GLU A 211 -18.82 20.02 -5.75
C GLU A 211 -18.68 19.96 -7.28
N PRO A 212 -19.45 20.78 -8.04
CA PRO A 212 -19.26 20.88 -9.48
C PRO A 212 -17.85 21.35 -9.85
N GLY A 213 -17.22 20.69 -10.83
CA GLY A 213 -15.89 21.06 -11.31
C GLY A 213 -14.75 20.32 -10.62
N PHE A 214 -13.57 20.94 -10.59
CA PHE A 214 -12.40 20.40 -9.90
C PHE A 214 -12.57 20.53 -8.38
N ASN A 215 -12.32 19.44 -7.68
CA ASN A 215 -12.34 19.37 -6.21
C ASN A 215 -10.92 19.09 -5.73
N ASN A 216 -10.49 19.81 -4.69
CA ASN A 216 -9.23 19.57 -4.01
C ASN A 216 -9.49 18.70 -2.78
N LEU A 217 -9.01 17.46 -2.83
CA LEU A 217 -9.22 16.48 -1.79
C LEU A 217 -7.97 16.29 -0.95
N THR A 218 -8.15 16.22 0.36
CA THR A 218 -7.09 15.87 1.30
C THR A 218 -7.51 14.71 2.20
N LEU A 219 -6.59 13.78 2.46
CA LEU A 219 -6.68 12.78 3.50
C LEU A 219 -5.45 12.89 4.40
N MET A 220 -5.66 13.12 5.69
CA MET A 220 -4.62 13.18 6.72
C MET A 220 -4.92 12.16 7.81
N TYR A 221 -3.91 11.37 8.18
CA TYR A 221 -3.95 10.50 9.35
C TYR A 221 -2.68 10.67 10.18
N ASN A 222 -2.80 11.08 11.44
CA ASN A 222 -1.68 11.42 12.33
C ASN A 222 -1.58 10.51 13.56
N SER A 223 -2.12 9.29 13.49
CA SER A 223 -2.22 8.33 14.61
C SER A 223 -3.17 8.71 15.75
N ARG A 224 -3.84 9.86 15.69
CA ARG A 224 -4.86 10.30 16.67
C ARG A 224 -6.21 10.52 16.01
N GLU A 225 -6.21 11.01 14.78
CA GLU A 225 -7.40 11.27 13.99
C GLU A 225 -7.18 10.99 12.51
N LEU A 226 -8.29 10.69 11.83
CA LEU A 226 -8.46 10.78 10.39
C LEU A 226 -9.18 12.10 10.10
N ARG A 227 -8.51 13.00 9.36
CA ARG A 227 -9.08 14.25 8.86
C ARG A 227 -9.13 14.18 7.34
N VAL A 228 -10.26 14.53 6.76
CA VAL A 228 -10.42 14.63 5.31
C VAL A 228 -11.01 15.97 4.94
N SER A 229 -10.64 16.50 3.79
CA SER A 229 -11.25 17.71 3.25
C SER A 229 -11.59 17.59 1.77
N CYS A 230 -12.59 18.36 1.36
CA CYS A 230 -12.99 18.60 -0.01
C CYS A 230 -13.16 20.12 -0.12
N ASN A 231 -12.28 20.78 -0.87
CA ASN A 231 -12.19 22.24 -0.92
C ASN A 231 -12.10 22.81 0.50
N ASP A 232 -13.04 23.68 0.89
CA ASP A 232 -13.06 24.34 2.20
C ASP A 232 -13.75 23.51 3.30
N VAL A 233 -14.39 22.39 2.95
CA VAL A 233 -15.11 21.54 3.90
C VAL A 233 -14.16 20.50 4.48
N THR A 234 -13.99 20.52 5.80
CA THR A 234 -13.13 19.57 6.53
C THR A 234 -13.91 18.79 7.57
N VAL A 235 -13.70 17.48 7.64
CA VAL A 235 -14.29 16.60 8.65
C VAL A 235 -13.18 15.77 9.32
N SER A 236 -13.21 15.70 10.65
CA SER A 236 -12.29 14.85 11.43
C SER A 236 -13.05 13.80 12.24
N ARG A 237 -12.43 12.62 12.39
CA ARG A 237 -12.87 11.52 13.24
C ARG A 237 -11.67 10.98 14.02
N LYS A 238 -11.89 10.63 15.28
CA LYS A 238 -10.85 9.99 16.10
C LYS A 238 -10.55 8.60 15.53
N LEU A 239 -9.28 8.35 15.22
CA LEU A 239 -8.80 7.04 14.78
C LEU A 239 -7.38 6.88 15.29
N THR A 240 -7.12 5.80 16.01
CA THR A 240 -5.82 5.51 16.62
C THR A 240 -5.29 4.18 16.12
N GLY A 241 -3.97 3.98 16.26
CA GLY A 241 -3.30 2.74 15.89
C GLY A 241 -2.41 2.91 14.66
N ILE A 242 -1.88 1.80 14.17
CA ILE A 242 -1.02 1.75 12.99
C ILE A 242 -1.89 1.31 11.81
N ILE A 243 -1.83 2.04 10.70
CA ILE A 243 -2.49 1.64 9.44
C ILE A 243 -2.05 0.21 9.10
N ARG A 244 -3.01 -0.68 8.84
CA ARG A 244 -2.69 -2.07 8.54
C ARG A 244 -1.88 -2.14 7.24
N LYS A 245 -0.77 -2.86 7.27
CA LYS A 245 0.02 -3.12 6.07
C LYS A 245 -0.81 -3.92 5.06
N ARG A 246 -0.56 -3.67 3.79
CA ARG A 246 -1.10 -4.44 2.67
C ARG A 246 0.06 -4.83 1.78
N LEU A 247 0.14 -6.11 1.42
CA LEU A 247 1.22 -6.61 0.56
C LEU A 247 1.17 -6.01 -0.86
N THR A 248 0.05 -5.42 -1.22
CA THR A 248 -0.20 -4.92 -2.56
C THR A 248 0.07 -3.44 -2.70
N ALA A 249 0.30 -3.07 -3.96
CA ALA A 249 0.68 -1.73 -4.34
C ALA A 249 -0.44 -0.73 -4.07
N LEU A 250 -0.06 0.54 -3.93
CA LEU A 250 -1.01 1.62 -4.09
C LEU A 250 -1.42 1.69 -5.56
N THR A 251 -2.72 1.74 -5.80
CA THR A 251 -3.30 1.95 -7.11
C THR A 251 -4.02 3.29 -7.15
N ILE A 252 -3.97 3.97 -8.30
CA ILE A 252 -4.72 5.19 -8.60
C ILE A 252 -5.56 4.91 -9.86
N GLY A 253 -6.82 5.31 -9.87
CA GLY A 253 -7.68 5.23 -11.05
C GLY A 253 -8.52 3.97 -11.18
N GLY A 254 -8.28 2.93 -10.37
CA GLY A 254 -9.17 1.77 -10.37
C GLY A 254 -8.57 0.49 -9.83
N PHE A 255 -9.47 -0.34 -9.26
CA PHE A 255 -9.15 -1.66 -8.73
C PHE A 255 -10.36 -2.60 -8.84
N ASN A 256 -10.14 -3.90 -9.10
CA ASN A 256 -11.18 -4.94 -9.16
C ASN A 256 -12.44 -4.57 -9.98
N GLY A 257 -12.25 -4.01 -11.18
CA GLY A 257 -13.35 -3.62 -12.07
C GLY A 257 -14.04 -2.30 -11.69
N LYS A 258 -13.75 -1.73 -10.52
CA LYS A 258 -14.23 -0.40 -10.09
C LYS A 258 -13.23 0.66 -10.50
N SER A 259 -13.38 1.18 -11.71
CA SER A 259 -12.46 2.18 -12.29
C SER A 259 -13.01 3.59 -12.15
N PHE A 260 -12.15 4.51 -11.76
CA PHE A 260 -12.42 5.94 -11.85
C PHE A 260 -12.39 6.39 -13.30
N THR A 261 -13.35 7.25 -13.65
CA THR A 261 -13.39 7.95 -14.94
C THR A 261 -13.49 9.44 -14.68
N GLY A 262 -12.52 10.18 -15.23
CA GLY A 262 -12.36 11.61 -14.98
C GLY A 262 -10.92 12.06 -15.13
N GLU A 263 -10.62 13.21 -14.56
CA GLU A 263 -9.29 13.81 -14.59
C GLU A 263 -8.72 13.90 -13.18
N LEU A 264 -7.41 13.65 -13.07
CA LEU A 264 -6.63 14.00 -11.88
C LEU A 264 -5.65 15.10 -12.25
N GLY A 265 -5.68 16.21 -11.52
CA GLY A 265 -4.59 17.16 -11.47
C GLY A 265 -3.46 16.62 -10.61
N GLU A 266 -2.77 17.47 -9.87
CA GLU A 266 -1.67 17.04 -9.02
C GLU A 266 -2.11 15.96 -8.01
N PHE A 267 -1.26 14.95 -7.78
CA PHE A 267 -1.40 13.95 -6.72
C PHE A 267 -0.11 13.90 -5.92
N GLN A 268 -0.20 14.12 -4.61
CA GLN A 268 0.92 13.99 -3.69
C GLN A 268 0.58 13.01 -2.57
N LEU A 269 1.57 12.20 -2.19
CA LEU A 269 1.48 11.33 -1.02
C LEU A 269 2.72 11.52 -0.16
N PHE A 270 2.52 11.69 1.14
CA PHE A 270 3.55 11.81 2.16
C PHE A 270 3.39 10.67 3.16
N THR A 271 4.52 10.14 3.61
CA THR A 271 4.61 9.15 4.70
C THR A 271 4.86 9.80 6.07
N CYS A 272 4.59 11.10 6.15
CA CYS A 272 4.69 12.00 7.29
C CYS A 272 3.60 13.09 7.16
N ILE A 273 3.45 13.96 8.18
CA ILE A 273 2.53 15.10 8.13
C ILE A 273 3.32 16.39 7.84
N PRO A 274 3.07 17.07 6.72
CA PRO A 274 3.66 18.39 6.41
C PRO A 274 3.35 19.44 7.48
N GLU A 275 4.25 20.40 7.72
CA GLU A 275 4.06 21.46 8.74
C GLU A 275 2.80 22.29 8.49
N ASN A 276 2.50 22.58 7.22
CA ASN A 276 1.30 23.31 6.82
C ASN A 276 -0.01 22.51 6.95
N ALA A 277 0.07 21.24 7.32
CA ALA A 277 -1.08 20.34 7.46
C ALA A 277 -1.40 19.94 8.92
N GLN A 278 -0.54 20.29 9.88
CA GLN A 278 -0.75 20.00 11.32
C GLN A 278 -1.90 20.86 11.89
#